data_AF-A0A846QNA5-F1
#
_entry.id   AF-A0A846QNA5-F1
#
_cell.length_a   1.000
_cell.length_b   1.000
_cell.length_c   1.000
_cell.angle_alpha   90.00
_cell.angle_beta   90.00
_cell.angle_gamma   90.00
#
_symmetry.space_group_name_H-M   'P 1'
#
loop_
_entity.id
_entity.type
_entity.pdbx_description
1 polymer ?
#
loop_
_entity_poly.entity_id
_entity_poly.type
_entity_poly.pdbx_seq_one_letter_code
_entity_poly.pdbx_strand_id
1 'polypeptide(L)'
;MNLAGEYRRTLSERSQGTYQLQECTCFIIEIPAARQTKTRRELHNAALIEFRKLIRKHIASTALPSFRTDQGISARLNTLLTREWERSTRLPSALTTSGHILEDSLSRGTYRYAIAIPTRELNSLRQEAKSKQDNPQALLAAITSEAVRHRDFKTLACILWESGLHQLAARCALQDMNSAQHTVNYTFHPNAFEQRRSLRALLEGHLQPNDDILELLPGCHEVLERIAERTDIPEQAFALLELALADSGQAHSKLINKMIALTGNDRDFASLARTSPHAPDGNVFTTAYTSLGGLRFGDDISSASTSEFDEAKRLFHAGTDLPATKRLLLKSLESSPANREIWDYLGAILMAERQWREAIFTYLEMLHFNPLDAETLGHLAQAHIELGQTETARRIIAFAHNANLDRDNPTLLKISSKFRSCTK
;
A
#
# COMPACT_ATOMS: atom_id res chain seq x y z
N MET A 1 7.97 -25.41 -43.34
CA MET A 1 9.07 -24.57 -42.79
C MET A 1 10.00 -25.45 -41.97
N ASN A 2 11.32 -25.32 -42.13
CA ASN A 2 12.31 -26.09 -41.36
C ASN A 2 12.63 -25.40 -40.01
N LEU A 3 11.65 -25.35 -39.10
CA LEU A 3 11.79 -24.68 -37.79
C LEU A 3 12.92 -25.30 -36.96
N ALA A 4 13.09 -26.62 -37.00
CA ALA A 4 14.15 -27.32 -36.25
C ALA A 4 15.56 -27.00 -36.77
N GLY A 5 15.71 -26.74 -38.08
CA GLY A 5 16.96 -26.29 -38.68
C GLY A 5 17.31 -24.87 -38.25
N GLU A 6 16.32 -23.97 -38.21
CA GLU A 6 16.52 -22.58 -37.81
C GLU A 6 16.78 -22.43 -36.32
N TYR A 7 16.04 -23.17 -35.49
CA TYR A 7 16.30 -23.29 -34.06
C TYR A 7 17.75 -23.69 -33.79
N ARG A 8 18.25 -24.73 -34.48
CA ARG A 8 19.63 -25.20 -34.31
C ARG A 8 20.68 -24.16 -34.69
N ARG A 9 20.41 -23.29 -35.66
CA ARG A 9 21.34 -22.23 -36.09
C ARG A 9 21.32 -21.00 -35.18
N THR A 10 20.17 -20.69 -34.58
CA THR A 10 19.95 -19.35 -33.98
C THR A 10 19.68 -19.36 -32.48
N LEU A 11 19.12 -20.45 -31.94
CA LEU A 11 18.59 -20.50 -30.57
C LEU A 11 19.09 -21.70 -29.75
N SER A 12 19.82 -22.64 -30.34
CA SER A 12 20.34 -23.85 -29.65
C SER A 12 21.24 -23.54 -28.45
N GLU A 13 21.99 -22.43 -28.50
CA GLU A 13 22.89 -22.00 -27.43
C GLU A 13 22.26 -20.96 -26.48
N ARG A 14 21.04 -20.51 -26.76
CA ARG A 14 20.34 -19.54 -25.89
C ARG A 14 19.92 -20.19 -24.59
N SER A 15 19.93 -19.46 -23.48
CA SER A 15 19.41 -19.94 -22.20
C SER A 15 17.87 -20.06 -22.21
N GLN A 16 17.31 -20.59 -21.13
CA GLN A 16 15.86 -20.57 -20.88
C GLN A 16 15.24 -19.18 -21.11
N GLY A 17 14.13 -19.12 -21.85
CA GLY A 17 13.45 -17.87 -22.18
C GLY A 17 12.41 -17.98 -23.29
N THR A 18 11.99 -16.81 -23.79
CA THR A 18 11.02 -16.68 -24.88
C THR A 18 11.65 -15.88 -26.01
N TYR A 19 11.63 -16.42 -27.22
CA TYR A 19 12.35 -15.88 -28.37
C TYR A 19 11.47 -15.88 -29.62
N GLN A 20 11.63 -14.89 -30.48
CA GLN A 20 10.96 -14.91 -31.78
C GLN A 20 11.71 -15.84 -32.74
N LEU A 21 10.97 -16.70 -33.45
CA LEU A 21 11.48 -17.62 -34.45
C LEU A 21 10.53 -17.61 -35.66
N GLN A 22 10.81 -16.78 -36.64
CA GLN A 22 9.92 -16.51 -37.78
C GLN A 22 8.51 -16.08 -37.32
N GLU A 23 7.47 -16.74 -37.82
CA GLU A 23 6.06 -16.54 -37.43
C GLU A 23 5.69 -17.28 -36.13
N CYS A 24 6.65 -17.92 -35.47
CA CYS A 24 6.46 -18.61 -34.20
C CYS A 24 7.18 -17.88 -33.06
N THR A 25 6.69 -18.12 -31.85
CA THR A 25 7.39 -17.79 -30.62
C THR A 25 7.92 -19.10 -30.04
N CYS A 26 9.24 -19.16 -29.86
CA CYS A 26 9.95 -20.28 -29.28
C CYS A 26 10.10 -20.11 -27.77
N PHE A 27 9.73 -21.14 -27.02
CA PHE A 27 9.92 -21.23 -25.58
C PHE A 27 10.99 -22.26 -25.29
N ILE A 28 12.05 -21.85 -24.60
CA ILE A 28 13.17 -22.70 -24.20
C ILE A 28 13.10 -22.88 -22.69
N ILE A 29 13.14 -24.12 -22.23
CA ILE A 29 13.05 -24.50 -20.82
C ILE A 29 14.26 -25.37 -20.49
N GLU A 30 14.90 -25.08 -19.36
CA GLU A 30 16.06 -25.81 -18.86
C GLU A 30 15.79 -26.27 -17.42
N ILE A 31 15.73 -27.59 -17.22
CA ILE A 31 15.56 -28.20 -15.90
C ILE A 31 16.88 -28.84 -15.49
N PRO A 32 17.54 -28.39 -14.42
CA PRO A 32 18.73 -29.06 -13.91
C PRO A 32 18.34 -30.47 -13.44
N ALA A 33 18.97 -31.48 -14.04
CA ALA A 33 18.88 -32.86 -13.59
C ALA A 33 19.85 -33.01 -12.41
N ALA A 34 19.37 -32.71 -11.19
CA ALA A 34 20.12 -32.96 -9.97
C ALA A 34 20.63 -34.42 -9.96
N ARG A 35 21.76 -34.69 -9.26
CA ARG A 35 22.42 -36.01 -9.20
C ARG A 35 21.53 -37.18 -8.72
N GLN A 36 20.30 -36.94 -8.29
CA GLN A 36 19.32 -37.98 -7.95
C GLN A 36 18.41 -38.30 -9.14
N THR A 37 18.14 -39.60 -9.27
CA THR A 37 17.43 -40.38 -10.30
C THR A 37 16.05 -39.87 -10.72
N LYS A 38 15.94 -38.64 -11.24
CA LYS A 38 14.70 -38.20 -11.90
C LYS A 38 14.60 -38.87 -13.26
N THR A 39 13.46 -39.51 -13.54
CA THR A 39 13.23 -40.14 -14.85
C THR A 39 13.05 -39.06 -15.93
N ARG A 40 13.33 -39.39 -17.20
CA ARG A 40 13.07 -38.46 -18.32
C ARG A 40 11.63 -37.94 -18.31
N ARG A 41 10.67 -38.78 -17.93
CA ARG A 41 9.26 -38.42 -17.80
C ARG A 41 9.01 -37.36 -16.73
N GLU A 42 9.68 -37.46 -15.58
CA GLU A 42 9.58 -36.45 -14.52
C GLU A 42 10.20 -35.12 -14.93
N LEU A 43 11.33 -35.15 -15.61
CA LEU A 43 11.98 -33.95 -16.16
C LEU A 43 11.11 -33.28 -17.23
N HIS A 44 10.51 -34.07 -18.11
CA HIS A 44 9.55 -33.59 -19.10
C HIS A 44 8.33 -32.94 -18.42
N ASN A 45 7.73 -33.59 -17.42
CA ASN A 45 6.61 -33.03 -16.68
C ASN A 45 6.99 -31.72 -15.97
N ALA A 46 8.18 -31.64 -15.38
CA ALA A 46 8.70 -30.40 -14.79
C ALA A 46 8.87 -29.30 -15.85
N ALA A 47 9.39 -29.65 -17.03
CA ALA A 47 9.53 -28.71 -18.13
C ALA A 47 8.18 -28.21 -18.64
N LEU A 48 7.14 -29.06 -18.70
CA LEU A 48 5.78 -28.64 -19.05
C LEU A 48 5.16 -27.67 -18.03
N ILE A 49 5.49 -27.81 -16.74
CA ILE A 49 5.06 -26.86 -15.70
C ILE A 49 5.72 -25.49 -15.93
N GLU A 50 7.04 -25.46 -16.16
CA GLU A 50 7.76 -24.20 -16.44
C GLU A 50 7.35 -23.58 -17.77
N PHE A 51 7.10 -24.38 -18.80
CA PHE A 51 6.56 -23.93 -20.07
C PHE A 51 5.22 -23.21 -19.91
N ARG A 52 4.31 -23.76 -19.10
CA ARG A 52 3.03 -23.09 -18.78
C ARG A 52 3.25 -21.75 -18.08
N LYS A 53 4.26 -21.62 -17.21
CA LYS A 53 4.61 -20.33 -16.58
C LYS A 53 5.12 -19.33 -17.61
N LEU A 54 6.01 -19.74 -18.51
CA LEU A 54 6.54 -18.87 -19.57
C LEU A 54 5.45 -18.40 -20.55
N ILE A 55 4.52 -19.28 -20.94
CA ILE A 55 3.37 -18.87 -21.77
C ILE A 55 2.52 -17.84 -21.05
N ARG A 56 2.14 -18.07 -19.78
CA ARG A 56 1.33 -17.10 -19.01
C ARG A 56 2.01 -15.74 -18.96
N LYS A 57 3.31 -15.72 -18.63
CA LYS A 57 4.12 -14.51 -18.57
C LYS A 57 4.14 -13.78 -19.92
N HIS A 58 4.37 -14.51 -21.02
CA HIS A 58 4.41 -13.93 -22.37
C HIS A 58 3.06 -13.33 -22.79
N ILE A 59 1.96 -14.04 -22.52
CA ILE A 59 0.62 -13.51 -22.81
C ILE A 59 0.34 -12.29 -21.92
N ALA A 60 0.64 -12.34 -20.62
CA ALA A 60 0.40 -11.24 -19.68
C ALA A 60 1.15 -9.96 -20.06
N SER A 61 2.45 -10.07 -20.34
CA SER A 61 3.31 -8.94 -20.69
C SER A 61 2.91 -8.26 -21.99
N THR A 62 2.17 -8.95 -22.86
CA THR A 62 1.68 -8.39 -24.12
C THR A 62 0.21 -8.01 -24.06
N ALA A 63 -0.59 -8.58 -23.15
CA ALA A 63 -2.05 -8.44 -23.12
C ALA A 63 -2.56 -7.22 -22.38
N LEU A 64 -1.98 -6.87 -21.24
CA LEU A 64 -2.49 -5.80 -20.40
C LEU A 64 -2.22 -4.42 -21.02
N PRO A 65 -3.26 -3.57 -21.18
CA PRO A 65 -3.04 -2.15 -21.40
C PRO A 65 -2.28 -1.59 -20.20
N SER A 66 -1.37 -0.63 -20.44
CA SER A 66 -0.77 0.13 -19.35
C SER A 66 -1.88 0.82 -18.53
N PHE A 67 -2.04 0.42 -17.27
CA PHE A 67 -2.93 1.05 -16.32
C PHE A 67 -2.50 2.50 -16.14
N ARG A 68 -3.47 3.40 -16.28
CA ARG A 68 -3.31 4.84 -16.05
C ARG A 68 -4.04 5.21 -14.78
N THR A 69 -3.32 5.79 -13.84
CA THR A 69 -3.88 6.52 -12.71
C THR A 69 -4.07 7.98 -13.12
N ASP A 70 -4.73 8.76 -12.28
CA ASP A 70 -4.85 10.21 -12.47
C ASP A 70 -3.48 10.93 -12.48
N GLN A 71 -2.42 10.25 -11.99
CA GLN A 71 -1.03 10.72 -12.00
C GLN A 71 -0.20 10.17 -13.18
N GLY A 72 -0.78 9.36 -14.07
CA GLY A 72 -0.11 8.80 -15.25
C GLY A 72 0.07 7.28 -15.21
N ILE A 73 1.06 6.77 -15.93
CA ILE A 73 1.31 5.32 -16.01
C ILE A 73 2.13 4.88 -14.80
N SER A 74 1.53 4.09 -13.91
CA SER A 74 2.21 3.53 -12.74
C SER A 74 2.92 2.23 -13.09
N ALA A 75 4.27 2.21 -13.05
CA ALA A 75 5.03 0.99 -13.30
C ALA A 75 4.80 -0.08 -12.21
N ARG A 76 4.67 0.34 -10.94
CA ARG A 76 4.46 -0.55 -9.79
C ARG A 76 3.08 -1.20 -9.82
N LEU A 77 2.03 -0.40 -10.06
CA LEU A 77 0.68 -0.92 -10.19
C LEU A 77 0.52 -1.82 -11.42
N ASN A 78 1.13 -1.46 -12.55
CA ASN A 78 1.17 -2.34 -13.73
C ASN A 78 1.85 -3.67 -13.44
N THR A 79 2.93 -3.67 -12.65
CA THR A 79 3.61 -4.90 -12.23
C THR A 79 2.70 -5.76 -11.35
N LEU A 80 1.98 -5.15 -10.40
CA LEU A 80 1.01 -5.85 -9.55
C LEU A 80 -0.15 -6.44 -10.36
N LEU A 81 -0.77 -5.64 -11.22
CA LEU A 81 -1.85 -6.06 -12.11
C LEU A 81 -1.39 -7.20 -13.04
N THR A 82 -0.18 -7.10 -13.59
CA THR A 82 0.39 -8.15 -14.45
C THR A 82 0.57 -9.46 -13.68
N ARG A 83 1.13 -9.42 -12.47
CA ARG A 83 1.30 -10.62 -11.63
C ARG A 83 -0.03 -11.27 -11.27
N GLU A 84 -1.05 -10.48 -10.93
CA GLU A 84 -2.35 -11.02 -10.55
C GLU A 84 -3.15 -11.53 -11.75
N TRP A 85 -3.00 -10.89 -12.90
CA TRP A 85 -3.50 -11.42 -14.17
C TRP A 85 -2.80 -12.75 -14.52
N GLU A 86 -1.48 -12.85 -14.38
CA GLU A 86 -0.73 -14.10 -14.58
C GLU A 86 -1.23 -15.24 -13.68
N ARG A 87 -1.59 -14.93 -12.42
CA ARG A 87 -2.11 -15.92 -11.46
C ARG A 87 -3.54 -16.36 -11.81
N SER A 88 -4.39 -15.42 -12.20
CA SER A 88 -5.82 -15.65 -12.45
C SER A 88 -6.12 -16.20 -13.85
N THR A 89 -5.20 -16.02 -14.81
CA THR A 89 -5.35 -16.53 -16.17
C THR A 89 -5.29 -18.06 -16.19
N ARG A 90 -6.46 -18.69 -16.35
CA ARG A 90 -6.55 -20.12 -16.64
C ARG A 90 -6.25 -20.36 -18.11
N LEU A 91 -5.05 -20.89 -18.38
CA LEU A 91 -4.78 -21.51 -19.67
C LEU A 91 -5.70 -22.72 -19.86
N PRO A 92 -6.21 -22.98 -21.08
CA PRO A 92 -6.94 -24.21 -21.38
C PRO A 92 -6.18 -25.44 -20.87
N SER A 93 -6.91 -26.39 -20.26
CA SER A 93 -6.35 -27.59 -19.62
C SER A 93 -5.56 -28.45 -20.61
N ALA A 94 -6.06 -28.54 -21.84
CA ALA A 94 -5.27 -28.88 -23.00
C ALA A 94 -4.85 -27.58 -23.68
N LEU A 95 -3.59 -27.19 -23.53
CA LEU A 95 -2.92 -26.52 -24.63
C LEU A 95 -2.92 -27.56 -25.75
N THR A 96 -4.00 -27.63 -26.54
CA THR A 96 -4.04 -28.26 -27.86
C THR A 96 -3.19 -27.43 -28.80
N THR A 97 -1.99 -27.05 -28.34
CA THR A 97 -1.11 -26.19 -29.09
C THR A 97 -0.64 -27.00 -30.27
N SER A 98 -0.81 -26.45 -31.46
CA SER A 98 -0.13 -26.91 -32.68
C SER A 98 1.39 -26.72 -32.61
N GLY A 99 1.95 -26.70 -31.40
CA GLY A 99 3.32 -26.39 -31.09
C GLY A 99 4.25 -27.47 -31.61
N HIS A 100 5.30 -27.04 -32.27
CA HIS A 100 6.33 -27.92 -32.80
C HIS A 100 7.43 -28.07 -31.76
N ILE A 101 7.60 -29.29 -31.22
CA ILE A 101 8.74 -29.60 -30.36
C ILE A 101 10.01 -29.53 -31.21
N LEU A 102 10.90 -28.61 -30.84
CA LEU A 102 12.18 -28.37 -31.50
C LEU A 102 13.31 -29.12 -30.80
N GLU A 103 13.20 -29.30 -29.48
CA GLU A 103 14.14 -30.04 -28.67
C GLU A 103 13.43 -30.70 -27.48
N ASP A 104 13.75 -31.97 -27.23
CA ASP A 104 13.40 -32.71 -26.01
C ASP A 104 14.60 -33.62 -25.73
N SER A 105 15.59 -33.08 -25.01
CA SER A 105 16.89 -33.74 -24.85
C SER A 105 17.41 -33.60 -23.43
N LEU A 106 18.14 -34.62 -22.98
CA LEU A 106 18.91 -34.57 -21.74
C LEU A 106 20.40 -34.50 -22.14
N SER A 107 21.07 -33.39 -21.82
CA SER A 107 22.49 -33.23 -22.11
C SER A 107 23.22 -32.59 -20.94
N ARG A 108 24.40 -33.13 -20.60
CA ARG A 108 25.32 -32.57 -19.59
C ARG A 108 24.69 -32.23 -18.23
N GLY A 109 23.70 -33.01 -17.79
CA GLY A 109 23.03 -32.78 -16.50
C GLY A 109 21.90 -31.74 -16.54
N THR A 110 21.50 -31.28 -17.72
CA THR A 110 20.36 -30.38 -17.92
C THR A 110 19.39 -31.00 -18.92
N TYR A 111 18.12 -31.06 -18.54
CA TYR A 111 17.04 -31.42 -19.46
C TYR A 111 16.55 -30.16 -20.16
N ARG A 112 16.60 -30.16 -21.48
CA ARG A 112 16.23 -29.02 -22.31
C ARG A 112 15.00 -29.36 -23.15
N TYR A 113 14.00 -28.50 -23.05
CA TYR A 113 12.75 -28.62 -23.77
C TYR A 113 12.48 -27.32 -24.53
N ALA A 114 12.44 -27.40 -25.85
CA ALA A 114 12.17 -26.25 -26.72
C ALA A 114 10.95 -26.53 -27.59
N ILE A 115 10.00 -25.59 -27.60
CA ILE A 115 8.76 -25.70 -28.35
C ILE A 115 8.44 -24.38 -29.04
N ALA A 116 8.12 -24.43 -30.32
CA ALA A 116 7.67 -23.30 -31.12
C ALA A 116 6.15 -23.28 -31.24
N ILE A 117 5.51 -22.17 -30.87
CA ILE A 117 4.06 -21.97 -31.00
C ILE A 117 3.81 -20.88 -32.05
N PRO A 118 2.89 -21.08 -33.01
CA PRO A 118 2.53 -20.04 -33.97
C PRO A 118 2.03 -18.76 -33.26
N THR A 119 2.52 -17.60 -33.70
CA THR A 119 2.17 -16.29 -33.09
C THR A 119 0.66 -16.03 -33.18
N ARG A 120 0.00 -16.47 -34.26
CA ARG A 120 -1.46 -16.40 -34.44
C ARG A 120 -2.24 -17.12 -33.33
N GLU A 121 -1.71 -18.25 -32.87
CA GLU A 121 -2.36 -19.07 -31.83
C GLU A 121 -2.19 -18.42 -30.46
N LEU A 122 -1.00 -17.89 -30.17
CA LEU A 122 -0.76 -17.06 -28.98
C LEU A 122 -1.67 -15.82 -28.97
N ASN A 123 -1.88 -15.19 -30.13
CA ASN A 123 -2.81 -14.06 -30.26
C ASN A 123 -4.27 -14.47 -30.03
N SER A 124 -4.69 -15.66 -30.47
CA SER A 124 -6.03 -16.20 -30.19
C SER A 124 -6.21 -16.48 -28.69
N LEU A 125 -5.24 -17.14 -28.05
CA LEU A 125 -5.25 -17.37 -26.60
C LEU A 125 -5.26 -16.05 -25.83
N ARG A 126 -4.54 -15.04 -26.31
CA ARG A 126 -4.55 -13.69 -25.77
C ARG A 126 -5.93 -13.04 -25.89
N GLN A 127 -6.59 -13.14 -27.05
CA GLN A 127 -7.94 -12.61 -27.23
C GLN A 127 -8.97 -13.31 -26.34
N GLU A 128 -8.88 -14.63 -26.19
CA GLU A 128 -9.75 -15.37 -25.29
C GLU A 128 -9.51 -14.98 -23.82
N ALA A 129 -8.24 -14.82 -23.42
CA ALA A 129 -7.90 -14.35 -22.07
C ALA A 129 -8.34 -12.90 -21.82
N LYS A 130 -8.22 -12.03 -22.82
CA LYS A 130 -8.74 -10.64 -22.79
C LYS A 130 -10.24 -10.59 -22.56
N SER A 131 -11.02 -11.38 -23.32
CA SER A 131 -12.48 -11.40 -23.21
C SER A 131 -13.02 -11.72 -21.82
N LYS A 132 -12.20 -12.33 -20.94
CA LYS A 132 -12.56 -12.65 -19.54
C LYS A 132 -12.08 -11.62 -18.51
N GLN A 133 -11.15 -10.71 -18.85
CA GLN A 133 -10.48 -9.79 -17.92
C GLN A 133 -10.21 -8.39 -18.51
N ASP A 134 -11.03 -7.93 -19.45
CA ASP A 134 -10.85 -6.65 -20.18
C ASP A 134 -11.05 -5.37 -19.35
N ASN A 135 -11.37 -5.47 -18.06
CA ASN A 135 -11.56 -4.30 -17.21
C ASN A 135 -10.44 -4.18 -16.15
N PRO A 136 -9.42 -3.33 -16.37
CA PRO A 136 -8.37 -3.09 -15.39
C PRO A 136 -8.90 -2.59 -14.03
N GLN A 137 -10.06 -1.92 -14.00
CA GLN A 137 -10.71 -1.53 -12.74
C GLN A 137 -11.27 -2.74 -12.00
N ALA A 138 -11.85 -3.71 -12.71
CA ALA A 138 -12.33 -4.95 -12.10
C ALA A 138 -11.17 -5.80 -11.55
N LEU A 139 -10.04 -5.81 -12.27
CA LEU A 139 -8.82 -6.45 -11.78
C LEU A 139 -8.28 -5.73 -10.55
N LEU A 140 -8.21 -4.40 -10.57
CA LEU A 140 -7.80 -3.61 -9.40
C LEU A 140 -8.70 -3.90 -8.19
N ALA A 141 -10.03 -3.91 -8.38
CA ALA A 141 -10.98 -4.26 -7.33
C ALA A 141 -10.76 -5.68 -6.78
N ALA A 142 -10.51 -6.66 -7.65
CA ALA A 142 -10.23 -8.02 -7.21
C ALA A 142 -8.95 -8.09 -6.35
N ILE A 143 -7.87 -7.42 -6.78
CA ILE A 143 -6.61 -7.38 -6.03
C ILE A 143 -6.78 -6.65 -4.70
N THR A 144 -7.44 -5.49 -4.71
CA THR A 144 -7.69 -4.71 -3.50
C THR A 144 -8.52 -5.51 -2.50
N SER A 145 -9.62 -6.13 -2.94
CA SER A 145 -10.46 -6.93 -2.05
C SER A 145 -9.73 -8.15 -1.47
N GLU A 146 -8.88 -8.80 -2.26
CA GLU A 146 -8.07 -9.93 -1.79
C GLU A 146 -6.99 -9.47 -0.80
N ALA A 147 -6.31 -8.36 -1.09
CA ALA A 147 -5.32 -7.78 -0.19
C ALA A 147 -5.95 -7.35 1.15
N VAL A 148 -7.16 -6.78 1.15
CA VAL A 148 -7.93 -6.50 2.37
C VAL A 148 -8.26 -7.79 3.13
N ARG A 149 -8.77 -8.82 2.44
CA ARG A 149 -9.12 -10.11 3.04
C ARG A 149 -7.94 -10.76 3.76
N HIS A 150 -6.76 -10.68 3.16
CA HIS A 150 -5.54 -11.28 3.69
C HIS A 150 -4.70 -10.33 4.56
N ARG A 151 -5.13 -9.09 4.76
CA ARG A 151 -4.36 -8.03 5.44
C ARG A 151 -2.95 -7.87 4.84
N ASP A 152 -2.84 -7.95 3.52
CA ASP A 152 -1.61 -7.69 2.78
C ASP A 152 -1.39 -6.17 2.68
N PHE A 153 -0.92 -5.59 3.78
CA PHE A 153 -0.72 -4.16 3.93
C PHE A 153 0.33 -3.60 2.98
N LYS A 154 1.32 -4.40 2.59
CA LYS A 154 2.30 -4.03 1.55
C LYS A 154 1.62 -3.74 0.20
N THR A 155 0.76 -4.66 -0.25
CA THR A 155 0.03 -4.47 -1.50
C THR A 155 -0.96 -3.31 -1.40
N LEU A 156 -1.65 -3.16 -0.26
CA LEU A 156 -2.59 -2.05 -0.03
C LEU A 156 -1.88 -0.69 -0.02
N ALA A 157 -0.73 -0.58 0.64
CA ALA A 157 0.05 0.66 0.68
C ALA A 157 0.48 1.08 -0.72
N CYS A 158 0.94 0.13 -1.56
CA CYS A 158 1.27 0.41 -2.95
C CYS A 158 0.04 0.87 -3.76
N ILE A 159 -1.11 0.19 -3.65
CA ILE A 159 -2.34 0.58 -4.37
C ILE A 159 -2.79 1.99 -3.96
N LEU A 160 -2.80 2.30 -2.66
CA LEU A 160 -3.18 3.60 -2.13
C LEU A 160 -2.22 4.70 -2.57
N TRP A 161 -0.91 4.43 -2.55
CA TRP A 161 0.12 5.37 -2.99
C TRP A 161 -0.06 5.76 -4.46
N GLU A 162 -0.20 4.76 -5.33
CA GLU A 162 -0.37 4.96 -6.77
C GLU A 162 -1.73 5.61 -7.11
N SER A 163 -2.70 5.52 -6.19
CA SER A 163 -3.99 6.21 -6.27
C SER A 163 -3.93 7.66 -5.74
N GLY A 164 -2.78 8.13 -5.28
CA GLY A 164 -2.60 9.47 -4.70
C GLY A 164 -3.16 9.63 -3.28
N LEU A 165 -3.44 8.52 -2.57
CA LEU A 165 -3.94 8.50 -1.20
C LEU A 165 -2.77 8.30 -0.21
N HIS A 166 -1.80 9.21 -0.25
CA HIS A 166 -0.49 9.04 0.41
C HIS A 166 -0.57 8.83 1.93
N GLN A 167 -1.46 9.55 2.62
CA GLN A 167 -1.64 9.39 4.07
C GLN A 167 -2.25 8.02 4.43
N LEU A 168 -3.21 7.51 3.64
CA LEU A 168 -3.74 6.16 3.82
C LEU A 168 -2.70 5.08 3.48
N ALA A 169 -1.91 5.31 2.44
CA ALA A 169 -0.79 4.45 2.09
C ALA A 169 0.20 4.35 3.24
N ALA A 170 0.50 5.47 3.91
CA ALA A 170 1.36 5.52 5.08
C ALA A 170 0.81 4.67 6.24
N ARG A 171 -0.50 4.73 6.52
CA ARG A 171 -1.14 3.86 7.55
C ARG A 171 -0.95 2.38 7.24
N CYS A 172 -1.11 1.97 5.98
CA CYS A 172 -0.86 0.59 5.57
C CYS A 172 0.63 0.23 5.66
N ALA A 173 1.53 1.12 5.19
CA ALA A 173 2.97 0.89 5.28
C ALA A 173 3.44 0.71 6.73
N LEU A 174 2.90 1.49 7.67
CA LEU A 174 3.19 1.35 9.10
C LEU A 174 2.69 0.02 9.67
N GLN A 175 1.55 -0.50 9.21
CA GLN A 175 1.09 -1.85 9.62
C GLN A 175 1.99 -2.95 9.06
N ASP A 176 2.47 -2.81 7.82
CA ASP A 176 3.41 -3.76 7.20
C ASP A 176 4.76 -3.78 7.92
N MET A 177 5.28 -2.60 8.30
CA MET A 177 6.55 -2.46 9.00
C MET A 177 6.49 -2.88 10.47
N ASN A 178 5.30 -2.95 11.08
CA ASN A 178 5.15 -3.15 12.53
C ASN A 178 5.78 -4.45 13.06
N SER A 179 5.93 -5.49 12.23
CA SER A 179 6.57 -6.74 12.63
C SER A 179 8.10 -6.69 12.60
N ALA A 180 8.69 -5.70 11.93
CA ALA A 180 10.13 -5.60 11.68
C ALA A 180 10.77 -4.34 12.29
N GLN A 181 9.97 -3.31 12.58
CA GLN A 181 10.42 -2.02 13.06
C GLN A 181 9.51 -1.52 14.17
N HIS A 182 10.10 -0.89 15.19
CA HIS A 182 9.35 -0.21 16.23
C HIS A 182 8.82 1.12 15.70
N THR A 183 7.53 1.17 15.34
CA THR A 183 6.90 2.35 14.71
C THR A 183 6.22 3.30 15.68
N VAL A 184 6.42 3.10 16.99
CA VAL A 184 5.87 3.94 18.05
C VAL A 184 6.65 5.27 18.10
N ASN A 185 5.95 6.38 18.17
CA ASN A 185 6.53 7.72 18.34
C ASN A 185 5.86 8.52 19.49
N TYR A 186 4.90 7.91 20.18
CA TYR A 186 4.29 8.44 21.39
C TYR A 186 4.30 7.38 22.49
N THR A 187 5.09 7.65 23.50
CA THR A 187 5.25 6.81 24.69
C THR A 187 5.27 7.70 25.92
N PHE A 188 4.83 7.20 27.08
CA PHE A 188 5.08 7.91 28.35
C PHE A 188 6.56 7.87 28.75
N HIS A 189 7.34 7.02 28.07
CA HIS A 189 8.76 6.75 28.30
C HIS A 189 9.53 6.64 26.98
N PRO A 190 10.72 7.24 26.89
CA PRO A 190 11.82 6.60 27.58
C PRO A 190 12.35 7.54 28.66
N ASN A 191 12.96 6.94 29.68
CA ASN A 191 13.83 7.66 30.59
C ASN A 191 14.75 8.60 29.78
N ALA A 192 14.74 9.90 30.06
CA ALA A 192 15.54 10.90 29.34
C ALA A 192 17.04 10.53 29.28
N PHE A 193 17.54 9.71 30.21
CA PHE A 193 18.91 9.19 30.19
C PHE A 193 19.15 8.11 29.13
N GLU A 194 18.16 7.25 28.84
CA GLU A 194 18.27 6.23 27.79
C GLU A 194 18.18 6.85 26.40
N GLN A 195 17.25 7.78 26.18
CA GLN A 195 17.22 8.57 24.93
C GLN A 195 18.54 9.31 24.72
N ARG A 196 19.06 10.00 25.74
CA ARG A 196 20.34 10.73 25.63
C ARG A 196 21.54 9.82 25.41
N ARG A 197 21.54 8.60 25.98
CA ARG A 197 22.62 7.62 25.77
C ARG A 197 22.57 7.04 24.36
N SER A 198 21.38 6.66 23.88
CA SER A 198 21.18 6.13 22.52
C SER A 198 21.45 7.20 21.45
N LEU A 199 21.01 8.45 21.67
CA LEU A 199 21.30 9.58 20.78
C LEU A 199 22.80 9.89 20.74
N ARG A 200 23.49 9.85 21.89
CA ARG A 200 24.95 10.04 21.97
C ARG A 200 25.70 8.93 21.22
N ALA A 201 25.31 7.67 21.39
CA ALA A 201 25.89 6.54 20.67
C ALA A 201 25.69 6.64 19.15
N LEU A 202 24.55 7.15 18.68
CA LEU A 202 24.31 7.41 17.25
C LEU A 202 25.17 8.55 16.71
N LEU A 203 25.22 9.68 17.42
CA LEU A 203 25.99 10.86 17.01
C LEU A 203 27.49 10.60 16.99
N GLU A 204 27.99 9.75 17.89
CA GLU A 204 29.39 9.31 17.95
C GLU A 204 29.72 8.22 16.90
N GLY A 205 28.74 7.80 16.09
CA GLY A 205 28.91 6.80 15.03
C GLY A 205 29.01 5.35 15.54
N HIS A 206 28.64 5.11 16.80
CA HIS A 206 28.64 3.79 17.43
C HIS A 206 27.38 2.97 17.13
N LEU A 207 26.32 3.61 16.63
CA LEU A 207 25.13 2.94 16.07
C LEU A 207 25.02 3.24 14.58
N GLN A 208 24.84 2.20 13.76
CA GLN A 208 24.44 2.37 12.36
C GLN A 208 22.93 2.61 12.31
N PRO A 209 22.41 3.49 11.45
CA PRO A 209 20.96 3.63 11.24
C PRO A 209 20.46 2.38 10.49
N ASN A 210 20.24 1.30 11.22
CA ASN A 210 19.57 0.07 10.78
C ASN A 210 18.23 -0.06 11.51
N ASP A 211 17.43 -1.06 11.16
CA ASP A 211 16.05 -1.22 11.65
C ASP A 211 15.94 -1.30 13.19
N ASP A 212 16.97 -1.80 13.87
CA ASP A 212 17.01 -1.97 15.33
C ASP A 212 17.08 -0.64 16.11
N ILE A 213 17.47 0.47 15.46
CA ILE A 213 17.66 1.75 16.17
C ILE A 213 16.34 2.38 16.64
N LEU A 214 15.23 2.02 16.00
CA LEU A 214 13.90 2.50 16.36
C LEU A 214 13.42 1.92 17.69
N GLU A 215 13.92 0.74 18.09
CA GLU A 215 13.68 0.20 19.44
C GLU A 215 14.36 1.07 20.52
N LEU A 216 15.49 1.69 20.19
CA LEU A 216 16.30 2.49 21.11
C LEU A 216 15.90 3.97 21.15
N LEU A 217 15.33 4.49 20.07
CA LEU A 217 14.96 5.89 19.87
C LEU A 217 13.62 6.01 19.09
N PRO A 218 12.50 5.53 19.66
CA PRO A 218 11.19 5.69 19.06
C PRO A 218 10.91 7.18 18.79
N GLY A 219 10.42 7.50 17.59
CA GLY A 219 9.99 8.85 17.24
C GLY A 219 11.09 9.90 17.02
N CYS A 220 12.38 9.57 17.20
CA CYS A 220 13.48 10.53 16.99
C CYS A 220 13.55 10.96 15.51
N HIS A 221 13.35 12.26 15.27
CA HIS A 221 13.17 12.75 13.90
C HIS A 221 14.44 12.63 13.05
N GLU A 222 15.65 12.82 13.60
CA GLU A 222 16.91 12.66 12.85
C GLU A 222 17.15 11.21 12.41
N VAL A 223 16.75 10.26 13.24
CA VAL A 223 16.83 8.83 12.94
C VAL A 223 15.84 8.47 11.85
N LEU A 224 14.57 8.81 12.04
CA LEU A 224 13.48 8.50 11.10
C LEU A 224 13.72 9.16 9.74
N GLU A 225 14.19 10.42 9.70
CA GLU A 225 14.55 11.11 8.47
C GLU A 225 15.67 10.37 7.71
N ARG A 226 16.71 9.88 8.41
CA ARG A 226 17.81 9.12 7.78
C ARG A 226 17.37 7.77 7.25
N ILE A 227 16.49 7.06 7.95
CA ILE A 227 15.94 5.78 7.47
C ILE A 227 15.07 6.04 6.23
N ALA A 228 14.24 7.10 6.26
CA ALA A 228 13.42 7.51 5.13
C ALA A 228 14.26 7.90 3.89
N GLU A 229 15.45 8.46 4.06
CA GLU A 229 16.36 8.77 2.94
C GLU A 229 17.01 7.53 2.31
N ARG A 230 17.04 6.40 3.01
CA ARG A 230 17.65 5.14 2.55
C ARG A 230 16.66 4.17 1.92
N THR A 231 15.36 4.35 2.14
CA THR A 231 14.34 3.46 1.58
C THR A 231 13.96 3.88 0.16
N ASP A 232 13.96 2.92 -0.75
CA ASP A 232 13.51 3.10 -2.13
C ASP A 232 11.97 3.00 -2.26
N ILE A 233 11.27 2.73 -1.15
CA ILE A 233 9.81 2.54 -1.13
C ILE A 233 9.16 3.84 -0.64
N PRO A 234 8.48 4.61 -1.50
CA PRO A 234 8.09 5.97 -1.19
C PRO A 234 6.99 6.05 -0.10
N GLU A 235 6.08 5.09 -0.04
CA GLU A 235 5.08 5.02 1.04
C GLU A 235 5.70 4.75 2.42
N GLN A 236 6.82 4.01 2.47
CA GLN A 236 7.55 3.78 3.72
C GLN A 236 8.34 5.03 4.12
N ALA A 237 9.02 5.68 3.15
CA ALA A 237 9.70 6.95 3.38
C ALA A 237 8.73 7.99 3.94
N PHE A 238 7.56 8.12 3.32
CA PHE A 238 6.52 9.05 3.76
C PHE A 238 6.03 8.73 5.17
N ALA A 239 5.74 7.46 5.47
CA ALA A 239 5.32 7.02 6.80
C ALA A 239 6.34 7.34 7.88
N LEU A 240 7.63 7.11 7.63
CA LEU A 240 8.70 7.43 8.57
C LEU A 240 8.85 8.95 8.80
N LEU A 241 8.74 9.75 7.73
CA LEU A 241 8.74 11.21 7.84
C LEU A 241 7.53 11.73 8.61
N GLU A 242 6.37 11.10 8.45
CA GLU A 242 5.16 11.44 9.20
C GLU A 242 5.34 11.18 10.70
N LEU A 243 5.89 10.02 11.08
CA LEU A 243 6.23 9.72 12.48
C LEU A 243 7.22 10.74 13.05
N ALA A 244 8.17 11.21 12.24
CA ALA A 244 9.19 12.17 12.63
C ALA A 244 8.63 13.57 12.93
N LEU A 245 7.43 13.91 12.44
CA LEU A 245 6.85 15.24 12.64
C LEU A 245 6.59 15.58 14.11
N ALA A 246 6.25 14.58 14.92
CA ALA A 246 5.91 14.76 16.33
C ALA A 246 7.05 15.40 17.15
N ASP A 247 8.30 15.04 16.87
CA ASP A 247 9.51 15.51 17.57
C ASP A 247 10.37 16.47 16.72
N SER A 248 9.86 16.90 15.56
CA SER A 248 10.69 17.58 14.55
C SER A 248 11.16 18.99 14.90
N GLY A 249 10.55 19.66 15.88
CA GLY A 249 10.95 21.02 16.28
C GLY A 249 11.18 21.96 15.08
N GLN A 250 12.34 22.60 15.02
CA GLN A 250 12.71 23.51 13.92
C GLN A 250 12.81 22.81 12.54
N ALA A 251 12.97 21.49 12.50
CA ALA A 251 13.00 20.72 11.26
C ALA A 251 11.61 20.47 10.65
N HIS A 252 10.52 20.80 11.36
CA HIS A 252 9.14 20.51 10.94
C HIS A 252 8.85 20.93 9.49
N SER A 253 9.08 22.20 9.14
CA SER A 253 8.84 22.72 7.78
C SER A 253 9.71 22.04 6.71
N LYS A 254 10.94 21.62 7.07
CA LYS A 254 11.83 20.88 6.17
C LYS A 254 11.26 19.49 5.87
N LEU A 255 10.80 18.77 6.90
CA LEU A 255 10.19 17.45 6.75
C LEU A 255 8.90 17.52 5.93
N ILE A 256 8.03 18.50 6.18
CA ILE A 256 6.82 18.73 5.39
C ILE A 256 7.16 18.95 3.90
N ASN A 257 8.17 19.76 3.58
CA ASN A 257 8.58 19.97 2.19
C ASN A 257 9.12 18.67 1.55
N LYS A 258 9.84 17.84 2.29
CA LYS A 258 10.27 16.51 1.82
C LYS A 258 9.08 15.60 1.52
N MET A 259 8.10 15.54 2.43
CA MET A 259 6.88 14.77 2.22
C MET A 259 6.11 15.25 0.97
N ILE A 260 5.96 16.56 0.80
CA ILE A 260 5.31 17.13 -0.40
C ILE A 260 6.06 16.72 -1.68
N ALA A 261 7.40 16.75 -1.67
CA ALA A 261 8.20 16.32 -2.80
C ALA A 261 7.97 14.83 -3.14
N LEU A 262 7.86 13.95 -2.13
CA LEU A 262 7.56 12.53 -2.34
C LEU A 262 6.22 12.30 -3.03
N THR A 263 5.21 13.13 -2.75
CA THR A 263 3.88 13.03 -3.38
C THR A 263 3.82 13.56 -4.82
N GLY A 264 4.95 13.96 -5.41
CA GLY A 264 4.96 14.63 -6.72
C GLY A 264 4.35 16.04 -6.67
N ASN A 265 4.42 16.70 -5.51
CA ASN A 265 3.77 17.99 -5.23
C ASN A 265 2.24 17.94 -5.33
N ASP A 266 1.62 16.91 -4.75
CA ASP A 266 0.17 16.83 -4.63
C ASP A 266 -0.38 18.09 -3.95
N ARG A 267 -1.29 18.79 -4.63
CA ARG A 267 -1.79 20.09 -4.18
C ARG A 267 -2.67 19.99 -2.95
N ASP A 268 -3.48 18.94 -2.85
CA ASP A 268 -4.42 18.76 -1.74
C ASP A 268 -3.64 18.42 -0.48
N PHE A 269 -2.65 17.52 -0.58
CA PHE A 269 -1.74 17.24 0.52
C PHE A 269 -0.90 18.46 0.92
N ALA A 270 -0.29 19.15 -0.05
CA ALA A 270 0.52 20.34 0.24
C ALA A 270 -0.30 21.45 0.92
N SER A 271 -1.55 21.64 0.52
CA SER A 271 -2.46 22.60 1.15
C SER A 271 -2.80 22.23 2.58
N LEU A 272 -2.99 20.94 2.89
CA LEU A 272 -3.22 20.48 4.26
C LEU A 272 -1.95 20.67 5.11
N ALA A 273 -0.85 20.10 4.64
CA ALA A 273 0.40 19.99 5.38
C ALA A 273 1.02 21.35 5.73
N ARG A 274 1.03 22.32 4.81
CA ARG A 274 1.60 23.66 5.05
C ARG A 274 0.80 24.52 6.03
N THR A 275 -0.45 24.16 6.27
CA THR A 275 -1.34 24.91 7.17
C THR A 275 -1.40 24.31 8.57
N SER A 276 -0.71 23.18 8.79
CA SER A 276 -0.54 22.63 10.11
C SER A 276 0.35 23.56 10.95
N PRO A 277 -0.10 24.04 12.11
CA PRO A 277 0.69 24.88 12.99
C PRO A 277 1.85 24.08 13.56
N HIS A 278 2.98 24.76 13.80
CA HIS A 278 4.07 24.19 14.56
C HIS A 278 3.86 24.50 16.04
N ALA A 279 3.59 23.48 16.86
CA ALA A 279 3.37 23.58 18.30
C ALA A 279 4.08 22.42 19.01
N PRO A 280 5.39 22.55 19.29
CA PRO A 280 6.20 21.49 19.87
C PRO A 280 5.81 21.15 21.32
N ASP A 281 5.17 22.08 22.05
CA ASP A 281 4.71 21.89 23.44
C ASP A 281 3.18 21.71 23.53
N GLY A 282 2.60 21.11 22.48
CA GLY A 282 1.17 20.85 22.38
C GLY A 282 0.70 19.72 23.30
N ASN A 283 -0.57 19.77 23.67
CA ASN A 283 -1.28 18.62 24.27
C ASN A 283 -1.41 17.48 23.23
N VAL A 284 -1.86 16.28 23.63
CA VAL A 284 -1.89 15.09 22.72
C VAL A 284 -2.57 15.41 21.40
N PHE A 285 -3.71 16.09 21.45
CA PHE A 285 -4.47 16.47 20.26
C PHE A 285 -3.68 17.39 19.35
N THR A 286 -2.98 18.37 19.92
CA THR A 286 -2.16 19.33 19.17
C THR A 286 -0.98 18.62 18.52
N THR A 287 -0.33 17.69 19.21
CA THR A 287 0.76 16.88 18.64
C THR A 287 0.27 15.96 17.53
N ALA A 288 -0.92 15.37 17.65
CA ALA A 288 -1.57 14.65 16.54
C ALA A 288 -1.84 15.58 15.36
N TYR A 289 -2.36 16.78 15.63
CA TYR A 289 -2.65 17.76 14.60
C TYR A 289 -1.38 18.22 13.85
N THR A 290 -0.30 18.54 14.59
CA THR A 290 0.98 18.95 14.00
C THR A 290 1.63 17.82 13.22
N SER A 291 1.51 16.57 13.68
CA SER A 291 2.01 15.38 12.98
C SER A 291 1.09 14.84 11.88
N LEU A 292 0.04 15.58 11.49
CA LEU A 292 -0.91 15.20 10.44
C LEU A 292 -1.70 13.91 10.74
N GLY A 293 -1.98 13.67 12.02
CA GLY A 293 -2.62 12.46 12.56
C GLY A 293 -1.65 11.27 12.60
N GLY A 294 -0.36 11.55 12.81
CA GLY A 294 0.75 10.60 12.73
C GLY A 294 1.25 10.12 14.09
N LEU A 295 0.42 10.13 15.13
CA LEU A 295 0.81 9.54 16.41
C LEU A 295 0.62 8.02 16.39
N ARG A 296 1.59 7.31 16.94
CA ARG A 296 1.49 5.90 17.24
C ARG A 296 1.81 5.69 18.70
N PHE A 297 0.80 5.22 19.41
CA PHE A 297 0.85 4.91 20.83
C PHE A 297 1.54 3.57 21.06
N GLY A 298 2.39 3.51 22.08
CA GLY A 298 2.93 2.26 22.61
C GLY A 298 1.88 1.47 23.40
N ASP A 299 2.14 0.19 23.62
CA ASP A 299 1.26 -0.69 24.40
C ASP A 299 1.12 -0.26 25.87
N ASP A 300 2.05 0.56 26.36
CA ASP A 300 2.07 1.15 27.71
C ASP A 300 1.11 2.35 27.86
N ILE A 301 0.58 2.86 26.75
CA ILE A 301 -0.33 4.00 26.74
C ILE A 301 -1.75 3.57 27.10
N SER A 302 -2.37 4.28 28.06
CA SER A 302 -3.74 3.98 28.48
C SER A 302 -4.76 4.15 27.35
N SER A 303 -5.61 3.13 27.20
CA SER A 303 -6.82 3.14 26.38
C SER A 303 -8.10 3.06 27.23
N ALA A 304 -7.97 3.20 28.56
CA ALA A 304 -9.10 3.07 29.49
C ALA A 304 -10.12 4.21 29.34
N SER A 305 -11.35 3.96 29.83
CA SER A 305 -12.32 5.05 30.03
C SER A 305 -11.91 5.90 31.22
N THR A 306 -12.25 7.19 31.17
CA THR A 306 -12.06 8.15 32.25
C THR A 306 -13.41 8.72 32.67
N SER A 307 -13.51 9.28 33.87
CA SER A 307 -14.75 9.92 34.32
C SER A 307 -15.09 11.13 33.43
N GLU A 308 -14.08 11.86 32.94
CA GLU A 308 -14.24 12.92 31.95
C GLU A 308 -14.85 12.40 30.64
N PHE A 309 -14.38 11.25 30.15
CA PHE A 309 -14.90 10.65 28.93
C PHE A 309 -16.35 10.20 29.08
N ASP A 310 -16.68 9.55 30.20
CA ASP A 310 -18.05 9.09 30.47
C ASP A 310 -19.04 10.27 30.56
N GLU A 311 -18.63 11.40 31.15
CA GLU A 311 -19.42 12.64 31.14
C GLU A 311 -19.54 13.22 29.72
N ALA A 312 -18.44 13.27 28.96
CA ALA A 312 -18.46 13.77 27.59
C ALA A 312 -19.43 12.98 26.70
N LYS A 313 -19.42 11.64 26.79
CA LYS A 313 -20.37 10.78 26.06
C LYS A 313 -21.82 11.11 26.41
N ARG A 314 -22.12 11.30 27.71
CA ARG A 314 -23.47 11.68 28.15
C ARG A 314 -23.92 13.01 27.57
N LEU A 315 -23.07 14.03 27.62
CA LEU A 315 -23.37 15.36 27.06
C LEU A 315 -23.54 15.32 25.54
N PHE A 316 -22.69 14.56 24.84
CA PHE A 316 -22.77 14.40 23.38
C PHE A 316 -24.11 13.77 22.96
N HIS A 317 -24.52 12.67 23.60
CA HIS A 317 -25.78 12.01 23.30
C HIS A 317 -27.02 12.82 23.69
N ALA A 318 -26.91 13.66 24.73
CA ALA A 318 -27.95 14.60 25.10
C ALA A 318 -28.11 15.76 24.07
N GLY A 319 -27.16 15.91 23.13
CA GLY A 319 -27.14 17.03 22.18
C GLY A 319 -26.88 18.38 22.85
N THR A 320 -26.27 18.36 24.04
CA THR A 320 -26.03 19.54 24.88
C THR A 320 -24.57 20.03 24.74
N ASP A 321 -24.35 21.34 24.91
CA ASP A 321 -23.05 22.03 25.06
C ASP A 321 -21.83 21.30 24.40
N LEU A 322 -21.74 21.41 23.07
CA LEU A 322 -20.62 20.88 22.30
C LEU A 322 -19.25 21.42 22.79
N PRO A 323 -19.10 22.72 23.13
CA PRO A 323 -17.86 23.22 23.73
C PRO A 323 -17.45 22.53 25.03
N ALA A 324 -18.38 22.31 25.95
CA ALA A 324 -18.09 21.58 27.20
C ALA A 324 -17.72 20.11 26.93
N THR A 325 -18.44 19.47 26.00
CA THR A 325 -18.15 18.10 25.56
C THR A 325 -16.73 17.99 25.00
N LYS A 326 -16.36 18.88 24.06
CA LYS A 326 -15.02 18.94 23.45
C LYS A 326 -13.93 19.12 24.51
N ARG A 327 -14.13 20.02 25.48
CA ARG A 327 -13.18 20.24 26.57
C ARG A 327 -12.95 18.98 27.42
N LEU A 328 -14.02 18.24 27.73
CA LEU A 328 -13.91 16.99 28.48
C LEU A 328 -13.20 15.89 27.68
N LEU A 329 -13.49 15.77 26.38
CA LEU A 329 -12.78 14.86 25.49
C LEU A 329 -11.28 15.16 25.44
N LEU A 330 -10.91 16.43 25.24
CA LEU A 330 -9.50 16.86 25.24
C LEU A 330 -8.82 16.56 26.58
N LYS A 331 -9.50 16.79 27.71
CA LYS A 331 -8.96 16.45 29.03
C LYS A 331 -8.79 14.93 29.21
N SER A 332 -9.74 14.14 28.73
CA SER A 332 -9.61 12.67 28.77
C SER A 332 -8.46 12.19 27.91
N LEU A 333 -8.24 12.81 26.74
CA LEU A 333 -7.19 12.42 25.82
C LEU A 333 -5.79 12.51 26.45
N GLU A 334 -5.55 13.50 27.33
CA GLU A 334 -4.28 13.63 28.04
C GLU A 334 -3.96 12.46 28.99
N SER A 335 -4.98 11.71 29.42
CA SER A 335 -4.82 10.59 30.36
C SER A 335 -5.04 9.21 29.73
N SER A 336 -5.80 9.14 28.64
CA SER A 336 -6.04 7.89 27.89
C SER A 336 -5.97 8.12 26.38
N PRO A 337 -4.80 8.48 25.84
CA PRO A 337 -4.69 8.89 24.44
C PRO A 337 -4.85 7.74 23.44
N ALA A 338 -4.65 6.48 23.86
CA ALA A 338 -4.91 5.31 23.03
C ALA A 338 -6.40 4.88 23.03
N ASN A 339 -7.29 5.61 23.71
CA ASN A 339 -8.72 5.31 23.68
C ASN A 339 -9.34 5.83 22.36
N ARG A 340 -9.58 4.89 21.43
CA ARG A 340 -10.11 5.16 20.09
C ARG A 340 -11.45 5.91 20.10
N GLU A 341 -12.33 5.65 21.07
CA GLU A 341 -13.64 6.30 21.08
C GLU A 341 -13.53 7.82 21.33
N ILE A 342 -12.54 8.27 22.10
CA ILE A 342 -12.32 9.71 22.32
C ILE A 342 -12.09 10.43 20.98
N TRP A 343 -11.26 9.85 20.12
CA TRP A 343 -10.98 10.37 18.78
C TRP A 343 -12.22 10.39 17.89
N ASP A 344 -13.08 9.37 18.00
CA ASP A 344 -14.35 9.30 17.24
C ASP A 344 -15.30 10.44 17.61
N TYR A 345 -15.59 10.61 18.91
CA TYR A 345 -16.42 11.72 19.38
C TYR A 345 -15.80 13.08 19.03
N LEU A 346 -14.48 13.21 19.13
CA LEU A 346 -13.79 14.46 18.79
C LEU A 346 -13.92 14.77 17.30
N GLY A 347 -13.72 13.79 16.42
CA GLY A 347 -13.91 13.93 14.98
C GLY A 347 -15.34 14.37 14.63
N ALA A 348 -16.34 13.77 15.27
CA ALA A 348 -17.74 14.14 15.07
C ALA A 348 -18.04 15.59 15.50
N ILE A 349 -17.50 16.04 16.64
CA ILE A 349 -17.64 17.44 17.09
C ILE A 349 -16.94 18.39 16.12
N LEU A 350 -15.72 18.08 15.69
CA LEU A 350 -14.96 18.91 14.75
C LEU A 350 -15.70 19.07 13.41
N MET A 351 -16.34 18.00 12.93
CA MET A 351 -17.23 18.06 11.77
C MET A 351 -18.44 18.98 12.03
N ALA A 352 -19.09 18.88 13.19
CA ALA A 352 -20.21 19.76 13.53
C ALA A 352 -19.81 21.24 13.60
N GLU A 353 -18.60 21.52 14.10
CA GLU A 353 -18.01 22.85 14.21
C GLU A 353 -17.39 23.37 12.90
N ARG A 354 -17.43 22.59 11.81
CA ARG A 354 -16.82 22.92 10.52
C ARG A 354 -15.30 23.08 10.55
N GLN A 355 -14.65 22.45 11.53
CA GLN A 355 -13.19 22.36 11.66
C GLN A 355 -12.68 21.18 10.84
N TRP A 356 -12.81 21.30 9.51
CA TRP A 356 -12.62 20.18 8.58
C TRP A 356 -11.20 19.63 8.58
N ARG A 357 -10.19 20.48 8.76
CA ARG A 357 -8.77 20.06 8.73
C ARG A 357 -8.43 19.26 9.98
N GLU A 358 -8.85 19.76 11.13
CA GLU A 358 -8.73 19.10 12.43
C GLU A 358 -9.47 17.75 12.40
N ALA A 359 -10.67 17.71 11.80
CA ALA A 359 -11.42 16.47 11.61
C ALA A 359 -10.66 15.48 10.71
N ILE A 360 -10.06 15.92 9.60
CA ILE A 360 -9.24 15.06 8.73
C ILE A 360 -8.09 14.42 9.51
N PHE A 361 -7.30 15.19 10.27
CA PHE A 361 -6.18 14.61 11.04
C PHE A 361 -6.66 13.73 12.19
N THR A 362 -7.81 14.04 12.79
CA THR A 362 -8.47 13.18 13.79
C THR A 362 -8.88 11.82 13.19
N TYR A 363 -9.49 11.81 11.99
CA TYR A 363 -9.85 10.57 11.34
C TYR A 363 -8.63 9.80 10.81
N LEU A 364 -7.57 10.48 10.40
CA LEU A 364 -6.30 9.83 10.05
C LEU A 364 -5.63 9.18 11.27
N GLU A 365 -5.74 9.81 12.44
CA GLU A 365 -5.30 9.23 13.72
C GLU A 365 -6.12 7.96 14.04
N MET A 366 -7.46 8.00 13.87
CA MET A 366 -8.30 6.82 14.04
C MET A 366 -7.93 5.65 13.11
N LEU A 367 -7.43 5.93 11.92
CA LEU A 367 -6.99 4.91 10.96
C LEU A 367 -5.66 4.25 11.34
N HIS A 368 -4.93 4.74 12.36
CA HIS A 368 -3.82 3.97 12.95
C HIS A 368 -4.28 2.71 13.67
N PHE A 369 -5.49 2.73 14.26
CA PHE A 369 -6.08 1.56 14.94
C PHE A 369 -6.58 0.53 13.93
N ASN A 370 -7.22 0.98 12.85
CA ASN A 370 -7.68 0.13 11.76
C ASN A 370 -7.67 0.92 10.43
N PRO A 371 -6.68 0.73 9.55
CA PRO A 371 -6.59 1.47 8.28
C PRO A 371 -7.74 1.19 7.31
N LEU A 372 -8.52 0.14 7.55
CA LEU A 372 -9.60 -0.35 6.69
C LEU A 372 -10.98 -0.12 7.32
N ASP A 373 -11.07 0.72 8.34
CA ASP A 373 -12.32 1.05 9.01
C ASP A 373 -13.25 1.85 8.09
N ALA A 374 -14.31 1.20 7.61
CA ALA A 374 -15.21 1.77 6.61
C ALA A 374 -15.91 3.06 7.09
N GLU A 375 -16.26 3.12 8.38
CA GLU A 375 -16.90 4.29 8.98
C GLU A 375 -15.95 5.48 9.03
N THR A 376 -14.74 5.27 9.55
CA THR A 376 -13.70 6.31 9.57
C THR A 376 -13.33 6.78 8.16
N LEU A 377 -13.23 5.87 7.18
CA LEU A 377 -13.01 6.23 5.77
C LEU A 377 -14.17 7.08 5.20
N GLY A 378 -15.41 6.77 5.58
CA GLY A 378 -16.59 7.56 5.21
C GLY A 378 -16.55 8.97 5.78
N HIS A 379 -16.20 9.11 7.07
CA HIS A 379 -16.04 10.41 7.71
C HIS A 379 -14.88 11.22 7.12
N LEU A 380 -13.74 10.57 6.86
CA LEU A 380 -12.59 11.19 6.19
C LEU A 380 -12.97 11.71 4.80
N ALA A 381 -13.65 10.90 3.98
CA ALA A 381 -14.13 11.32 2.66
C ALA A 381 -15.09 12.51 2.76
N GLN A 382 -16.01 12.52 3.74
CA GLN A 382 -16.90 13.64 3.97
C GLN A 382 -16.14 14.91 4.36
N ALA A 383 -15.15 14.81 5.25
CA ALA A 383 -14.34 15.95 5.66
C ALA A 383 -13.56 16.57 4.49
N HIS A 384 -13.00 15.74 3.60
CA HIS A 384 -12.35 16.23 2.37
C HIS A 384 -13.34 16.94 1.43
N ILE A 385 -14.58 16.47 1.29
CA ILE A 385 -15.62 17.15 0.50
C ILE A 385 -15.90 18.54 1.06
N GLU A 386 -16.12 18.64 2.37
CA GLU A 386 -16.42 19.93 3.02
C GLU A 386 -15.25 20.91 2.96
N LEU A 387 -14.01 20.39 2.93
CA LEU A 387 -12.80 21.19 2.71
C LEU A 387 -12.59 21.59 1.23
N GLY A 388 -13.38 21.04 0.30
CA GLY A 388 -13.28 21.29 -1.14
C GLY A 388 -12.32 20.35 -1.90
N GLN A 389 -11.67 19.41 -1.20
CA GLN A 389 -10.76 18.40 -1.76
C GLN A 389 -11.54 17.21 -2.34
N THR A 390 -12.40 17.53 -3.29
CA THR A 390 -13.39 16.60 -3.89
C THR A 390 -12.72 15.41 -4.58
N GLU A 391 -11.54 15.63 -5.16
CA GLU A 391 -10.79 14.60 -5.87
C GLU A 391 -10.18 13.56 -4.92
N THR A 392 -9.57 13.99 -3.80
CA THR A 392 -9.15 13.08 -2.73
C THR A 392 -10.32 12.27 -2.18
N ALA A 393 -11.46 12.90 -1.91
CA ALA A 393 -12.65 12.19 -1.46
C ALA A 393 -13.13 11.13 -2.46
N ARG A 394 -13.14 11.45 -3.77
CA ARG A 394 -13.50 10.52 -4.84
C ARG A 394 -12.56 9.30 -4.85
N ARG A 395 -11.26 9.51 -4.66
CA ARG A 395 -10.26 8.43 -4.57
C ARG A 395 -10.49 7.53 -3.35
N ILE A 396 -10.77 8.12 -2.17
CA ILE A 396 -11.10 7.34 -0.95
C ILE A 396 -12.31 6.44 -1.21
N ILE A 397 -13.37 6.96 -1.82
CA ILE A 397 -14.59 6.20 -2.11
C ILE A 397 -14.32 5.12 -3.14
N ALA A 398 -13.54 5.42 -4.19
CA ALA A 398 -13.15 4.43 -5.19
C ALA A 398 -12.35 3.28 -4.56
N PHE A 399 -11.41 3.60 -3.65
CA PHE A 399 -10.69 2.59 -2.88
C PHE A 399 -11.65 1.76 -2.02
N ALA A 400 -12.51 2.40 -1.23
CA ALA A 400 -13.46 1.70 -0.35
C ALA A 400 -14.41 0.78 -1.13
N HIS A 401 -14.86 1.21 -2.31
CA HIS A 401 -15.68 0.41 -3.21
C HIS A 401 -14.91 -0.81 -3.76
N ASN A 402 -13.70 -0.59 -4.27
CA ASN A 402 -12.82 -1.66 -4.77
C ASN A 402 -12.46 -2.67 -3.68
N ALA A 403 -12.35 -2.21 -2.44
CA ALA A 403 -12.08 -3.01 -1.26
C ALA A 403 -13.32 -3.73 -0.70
N ASN A 404 -14.52 -3.49 -1.25
CA ASN A 404 -15.82 -3.95 -0.72
C ASN A 404 -16.10 -3.50 0.72
N LEU A 405 -15.57 -2.34 1.13
CA LEU A 405 -15.77 -1.76 2.47
C LEU A 405 -17.07 -0.95 2.57
N ASP A 406 -17.66 -0.56 1.45
CA ASP A 406 -18.87 0.27 1.39
C ASP A 406 -20.18 -0.52 1.52
N ARG A 407 -20.16 -1.85 1.36
CA ARG A 407 -21.36 -2.70 1.26
C ARG A 407 -22.37 -2.48 2.38
N ASP A 408 -21.87 -2.30 3.60
CA ASP A 408 -22.69 -2.14 4.81
C ASP A 408 -22.51 -0.73 5.43
N ASN A 409 -21.84 0.20 4.73
CA ASN A 409 -21.58 1.54 5.24
C ASN A 409 -22.49 2.61 4.59
N PRO A 410 -23.50 3.14 5.31
CA PRO A 410 -24.48 4.06 4.73
C PRO A 410 -23.86 5.40 4.29
N THR A 411 -22.81 5.86 4.99
CA THR A 411 -22.12 7.11 4.67
C THR A 411 -21.40 7.00 3.34
N LEU A 412 -20.60 5.95 3.14
CA LEU A 412 -19.90 5.69 1.87
C LEU A 412 -20.88 5.49 0.71
N LEU A 413 -21.98 4.75 0.92
CA LEU A 413 -23.02 4.56 -0.11
C LEU A 413 -23.69 5.89 -0.50
N LYS A 414 -24.04 6.72 0.50
CA LYS A 414 -24.64 8.04 0.27
C LYS A 414 -23.70 8.93 -0.53
N ILE A 415 -22.42 9.00 -0.16
CA ILE A 415 -21.45 9.85 -0.86
C ILE A 415 -21.18 9.30 -2.27
N SER A 416 -21.02 7.98 -2.42
CA SER A 416 -20.86 7.31 -3.72
C SER A 416 -22.01 7.62 -4.68
N SER A 417 -23.26 7.63 -4.19
CA SER A 417 -24.43 7.99 -5.00
C SER A 417 -24.38 9.42 -5.54
N LYS A 418 -23.90 10.40 -4.74
CA LYS A 418 -23.75 11.80 -5.16
C LYS A 418 -22.74 11.95 -6.30
N PHE A 419 -21.61 11.24 -6.23
CA PHE A 419 -20.60 11.28 -7.29
C PHE A 419 -21.08 10.63 -8.61
N ARG A 420 -21.89 9.57 -8.52
CA ARG A 420 -22.49 8.92 -9.70
C ARG A 420 -23.57 9.79 -10.37
N SER A 421 -24.28 10.63 -9.62
CA SER A 421 -25.27 11.55 -10.21
C SER A 421 -24.66 12.74 -10.93
N CYS A 422 -23.42 13.14 -10.61
CA CYS A 422 -22.75 14.28 -11.25
C CYS A 422 -21.98 13.92 -12.54
N THR A 423 -21.91 12.63 -12.89
CA THR A 423 -21.16 12.11 -14.06
C THR A 423 -22.05 11.71 -15.24
N LYS A 424 -23.35 12.01 -15.18
CA LYS A 424 -24.31 11.98 -16.30
C LYS A 424 -24.62 13.40 -16.73
#